data_AF-A0AB38YKF7-F1
#
_entry.id   AF-A0AB38YKF7-F1
#
_cell.length_a   1.000
_cell.length_b   1.000
_cell.length_c   1.000
_cell.angle_alpha   90.00
_cell.angle_beta   90.00
_cell.angle_gamma   90.00
#
_symmetry.space_group_name_H-M   'P 1'
#
loop_
_entity.id
_entity.type
_entity.pdbx_description
1 polymer ?
#
loop_
_entity_poly.entity_id
_entity_poly.type
_entity_poly.pdbx_seq_one_letter_code
_entity_poly.pdbx_strand_id
1 'polypeptide(L)'
;MARSQFSEAHALLGAVRVSVQERLDAGRAIADATDAASVTSVLQQTLGAQVQGSYGALTGGVNTTTPDGYQITYTFSPGSGASPRLVAAGTTNDGVVNYTYVIATGQWTCSTDVEQALASNCDPVSP
;
A
#
# COMPACT_ATOMS: atom_id res chain seq x y z
N MET A 1 19.93 4.97 2.82
CA MET A 1 19.59 3.94 1.83
C MET A 1 18.27 3.24 2.15
N ALA A 2 18.15 2.41 3.20
CA ALA A 2 16.86 1.76 3.51
C ALA A 2 15.72 2.76 3.82
N ARG A 3 15.98 3.81 4.62
CA ARG A 3 14.97 4.85 4.89
C ARG A 3 14.53 5.63 3.65
N SER A 4 15.44 5.88 2.71
CA SER A 4 15.10 6.58 1.46
C SER A 4 14.31 5.69 0.49
N GLN A 5 14.55 4.38 0.50
CA GLN A 5 13.72 3.41 -0.21
C GLN A 5 12.32 3.31 0.41
N PHE A 6 12.23 3.37 1.76
CA PHE A 6 10.94 3.45 2.46
C PHE A 6 10.14 4.71 2.08
N SER A 7 10.81 5.85 1.88
CA SER A 7 10.14 7.07 1.42
C SER A 7 9.54 6.96 0.01
N GLU A 8 10.06 6.08 -0.86
CA GLU A 8 9.44 5.81 -2.17
C GLU A 8 8.04 5.20 -2.00
N ALA A 9 7.89 4.27 -1.06
CA ALA A 9 6.59 3.66 -0.76
C ALA A 9 5.56 4.73 -0.39
N HIS A 10 5.93 5.68 0.48
CA HIS A 10 5.07 6.82 0.83
C HIS A 10 4.75 7.73 -0.34
N ALA A 11 5.71 7.99 -1.23
CA ALA A 11 5.48 8.83 -2.40
C ALA A 11 4.45 8.19 -3.35
N LEU A 12 4.59 6.89 -3.62
CA LEU A 12 3.66 6.15 -4.48
C LEU A 12 2.28 5.98 -3.82
N LEU A 13 2.23 5.51 -2.57
CA LEU A 13 0.97 5.37 -1.82
C LEU A 13 0.25 6.72 -1.68
N GLY A 14 1.00 7.79 -1.39
CA GLY A 14 0.48 9.14 -1.25
C GLY A 14 -0.08 9.72 -2.55
N ALA A 15 0.50 9.37 -3.70
CA ALA A 15 -0.01 9.79 -5.00
C ALA A 15 -1.36 9.15 -5.35
N VAL A 16 -1.58 7.90 -4.91
CA VAL A 16 -2.79 7.13 -5.26
C VAL A 16 -3.94 7.35 -4.28
N ARG A 17 -3.64 7.66 -3.01
CA ARG A 17 -4.65 7.76 -1.95
C ARG A 17 -5.80 8.73 -2.28
N VAL A 18 -5.50 9.88 -2.90
CA VAL A 18 -6.51 10.91 -3.17
C VAL A 18 -7.48 10.43 -4.23
N SER A 19 -6.98 9.89 -5.33
CA SER A 19 -7.81 9.34 -6.42
C SER A 19 -8.67 8.16 -5.96
N VAL A 20 -8.14 7.33 -5.05
CA VAL A 20 -8.89 6.24 -4.41
C VAL A 20 -10.00 6.79 -3.53
N GLN A 21 -9.68 7.76 -2.68
CA GLN A 21 -10.63 8.40 -1.79
C GLN A 21 -11.77 9.08 -2.56
N GLU A 22 -11.46 9.94 -3.54
CA GLU A 22 -12.47 10.64 -4.34
C GLU A 22 -13.45 9.67 -5.02
N ARG A 23 -12.93 8.52 -5.47
CA ARG A 23 -13.76 7.49 -6.12
C ARG A 23 -14.67 6.78 -5.13
N LEU A 24 -14.15 6.40 -3.96
CA LEU A 24 -14.93 5.76 -2.90
C LEU A 24 -15.98 6.72 -2.31
N ASP A 25 -15.61 7.99 -2.11
CA ASP A 25 -16.51 9.04 -1.61
C ASP A 25 -17.62 9.35 -2.62
N ALA A 26 -17.34 9.21 -3.92
CA ALA A 26 -18.35 9.26 -4.99
C ALA A 26 -19.24 8.00 -5.07
N GLY A 27 -19.10 7.06 -4.13
CA GLY A 27 -19.86 5.80 -4.09
C GLY A 27 -19.50 4.84 -5.22
N ARG A 28 -18.33 5.00 -5.86
CA ARG A 28 -17.88 4.13 -6.94
C ARG A 28 -16.93 3.07 -6.40
N ALA A 29 -17.18 1.82 -6.75
CA ALA A 29 -16.22 0.76 -6.53
C ALA A 29 -14.93 1.04 -7.31
N ILE A 30 -13.79 0.66 -6.72
CA ILE A 30 -12.49 0.70 -7.39
C ILE A 30 -12.35 -0.58 -8.23
N ALA A 31 -12.52 -1.75 -7.65
CA ALA A 31 -12.70 -3.01 -8.40
C ALA A 31 -13.53 -3.98 -7.54
N ASP A 32 -13.99 -5.09 -8.13
CA ASP A 32 -14.44 -6.25 -7.34
C ASP A 32 -13.23 -6.75 -6.55
N ALA A 33 -13.25 -6.44 -5.26
CA ALA A 33 -12.06 -6.34 -4.45
C ALA A 33 -11.56 -7.69 -3.92
N THR A 34 -11.95 -8.77 -4.59
CA THR A 34 -11.62 -10.16 -4.29
C THR A 34 -10.37 -10.64 -5.00
N ASP A 35 -9.85 -9.91 -6.00
CA ASP A 35 -8.62 -10.24 -6.72
C ASP A 35 -7.66 -9.03 -6.81
N ALA A 36 -6.51 -9.12 -6.14
CA ALA A 36 -5.46 -8.08 -6.14
C ALA A 36 -4.94 -7.73 -7.55
N ALA A 37 -4.92 -8.68 -8.50
CA ALA A 37 -4.47 -8.44 -9.87
C ALA A 37 -5.44 -7.54 -10.65
N SER A 38 -6.74 -7.73 -10.42
CA SER A 38 -7.79 -6.88 -10.98
C SER A 38 -7.69 -5.45 -10.45
N VAL A 39 -7.34 -5.30 -9.16
CA VAL A 39 -7.23 -4.00 -8.52
C VAL A 39 -6.02 -3.21 -9.03
N THR A 40 -4.85 -3.83 -9.16
CA THR A 40 -3.66 -3.18 -9.74
C THR A 40 -3.95 -2.63 -11.15
N SER A 41 -4.70 -3.40 -11.95
CA SER A 41 -5.12 -2.99 -13.29
C SER A 41 -6.05 -1.78 -13.23
N VAL A 42 -6.98 -1.70 -12.28
CA VAL A 42 -7.82 -0.52 -12.09
C VAL A 42 -7.00 0.69 -11.63
N LEU A 43 -6.10 0.52 -10.66
CA LEU A 43 -5.25 1.62 -10.19
C LEU A 43 -4.49 2.23 -11.39
N GLN A 44 -3.90 1.40 -12.26
CA GLN A 44 -3.23 1.89 -13.48
C GLN A 44 -4.20 2.46 -14.53
N GLN A 45 -5.21 1.70 -14.94
CA GLN A 45 -6.01 2.02 -16.13
C GLN A 45 -7.13 3.03 -15.84
N THR A 46 -7.69 3.01 -14.63
CA THR A 46 -8.82 3.86 -14.24
C THR A 46 -8.35 5.10 -13.49
N LEU A 47 -7.37 4.96 -12.60
CA LEU A 47 -6.87 6.08 -11.79
C LEU A 47 -5.57 6.69 -12.34
N GLY A 48 -4.97 6.12 -13.38
CA GLY A 48 -3.70 6.59 -13.93
C GLY A 48 -2.52 6.46 -12.95
N ALA A 49 -2.66 5.62 -11.92
CA ALA A 49 -1.68 5.49 -10.86
C ALA A 49 -0.40 4.80 -11.37
N GLN A 50 0.74 5.33 -10.94
CA GLN A 50 2.00 4.60 -11.04
C GLN A 50 2.01 3.50 -9.96
N VAL A 51 1.91 2.24 -10.38
CA VAL A 51 1.92 1.08 -9.47
C VAL A 51 3.27 0.36 -9.40
N GLN A 52 4.25 0.72 -10.24
CA GLN A 52 5.62 0.21 -10.11
C GLN A 52 6.53 1.34 -9.63
N GLY A 53 7.21 1.09 -8.51
CA GLY A 53 8.35 1.86 -8.05
C GLY A 53 9.67 1.22 -8.46
N SER A 54 10.75 1.87 -8.06
CA SER A 54 12.12 1.40 -8.27
C SER A 54 12.45 0.22 -7.35
N TYR A 55 11.82 0.15 -6.16
CA TYR A 55 12.15 -0.83 -5.12
C TYR A 55 11.01 -1.81 -4.80
N GLY A 56 9.89 -1.74 -5.53
CA GLY A 56 8.67 -2.44 -5.16
C GLY A 56 7.47 -2.03 -6.00
N ALA A 57 6.30 -2.57 -5.68
CA ALA A 57 5.07 -2.33 -6.44
C ALA A 57 3.86 -2.12 -5.53
N LEU A 58 2.89 -1.36 -6.03
CA LEU A 58 1.58 -1.17 -5.43
C LEU A 58 0.61 -2.26 -5.88
N THR A 59 -0.16 -2.73 -4.91
CA THR A 59 -1.40 -3.47 -5.10
C THR A 59 -2.49 -2.78 -4.29
N GLY A 60 -3.75 -3.17 -4.49
CA GLY A 60 -4.84 -2.70 -3.65
C GLY A 60 -5.92 -3.77 -3.50
N GLY A 61 -6.90 -3.51 -2.63
CA GLY A 61 -8.02 -4.40 -2.41
C GLY A 61 -8.93 -3.91 -1.29
N VAL A 62 -10.03 -4.63 -1.05
CA VAL A 62 -10.88 -4.39 0.11
C VAL A 62 -10.13 -4.86 1.32
N ASN A 63 -10.15 -4.03 2.35
CA ASN A 63 -9.61 -4.43 3.63
C ASN A 63 -10.61 -5.41 4.27
N THR A 64 -10.21 -6.66 4.47
CA THR A 64 -11.06 -7.69 5.09
C THR A 64 -11.19 -7.54 6.60
N THR A 65 -10.32 -6.75 7.22
CA THR A 65 -10.29 -6.49 8.67
C THR A 65 -11.11 -5.26 9.08
N THR A 66 -11.39 -4.35 8.14
CA THR A 66 -12.21 -3.16 8.37
C THR A 66 -13.45 -3.22 7.49
N PRO A 67 -14.68 -3.36 8.03
CA PRO A 67 -15.91 -3.24 7.26
C PRO A 67 -15.90 -1.91 6.50
N ASP A 68 -16.13 -1.95 5.19
CA ASP A 68 -16.07 -0.78 4.31
C ASP A 68 -14.70 -0.08 4.27
N GLY A 69 -13.61 -0.84 4.46
CA GLY A 69 -12.24 -0.37 4.30
C GLY A 69 -11.67 -0.69 2.93
N TYR A 70 -10.82 0.20 2.40
CA TYR A 70 -10.02 -0.06 1.22
C TYR A 70 -8.53 0.04 1.56
N GLN A 71 -7.74 -0.93 1.14
CA GLN A 71 -6.32 -0.99 1.43
C GLN A 71 -5.50 -0.87 0.13
N ILE A 72 -4.47 -0.05 0.17
CA ILE A 72 -3.42 0.01 -0.85
C ILE A 72 -2.14 -0.47 -0.18
N THR A 73 -1.45 -1.42 -0.82
CA THR A 73 -0.26 -2.07 -0.26
C THR A 73 0.91 -1.82 -1.20
N TYR A 74 2.01 -1.28 -0.69
CA TYR A 74 3.30 -1.28 -1.35
C TYR A 74 4.13 -2.46 -0.84
N THR A 75 4.68 -3.27 -1.74
CA THR A 75 5.51 -4.42 -1.40
C THR A 75 6.92 -4.21 -1.95
N PHE A 76 7.94 -4.22 -1.08
CA PHE A 76 9.34 -4.18 -1.51
C PHE A 76 9.70 -5.46 -2.27
N SER A 77 10.54 -5.37 -3.29
CA SER A 77 10.91 -6.55 -4.10
C SER A 77 12.40 -6.90 -3.94
N PRO A 78 12.76 -8.15 -3.60
CA PRO A 78 14.16 -8.54 -3.37
C PRO A 78 15.02 -8.49 -4.64
N GLY A 79 14.41 -8.44 -5.83
CA GLY A 79 15.10 -8.33 -7.12
C GLY A 79 15.30 -6.90 -7.63
N SER A 80 14.79 -5.90 -6.92
CA SER A 80 14.76 -4.48 -7.37
C SER A 80 15.93 -3.63 -6.85
N GLY A 81 16.85 -4.22 -6.07
CA GLY A 81 17.86 -3.48 -5.34
C GLY A 81 17.35 -2.83 -4.05
N ALA A 82 16.15 -3.20 -3.60
CA ALA A 82 15.67 -2.90 -2.26
C ALA A 82 16.66 -3.43 -1.20
N SER A 83 16.86 -2.65 -0.14
CA SER A 83 17.74 -3.00 0.97
C SER A 83 17.26 -4.30 1.61
N PRO A 84 18.15 -5.27 1.89
CA PRO A 84 17.82 -6.52 2.59
C PRO A 84 16.99 -6.30 3.86
N ARG A 85 17.21 -5.21 4.60
CA ARG A 85 16.44 -4.86 5.81
C ARG A 85 14.98 -4.46 5.58
N LEU A 86 14.59 -4.18 4.33
CA LEU A 86 13.20 -3.92 3.94
C LEU A 86 12.53 -5.17 3.37
N VAL A 87 13.31 -6.18 3.00
CA VAL A 87 12.85 -7.43 2.37
C VAL A 87 13.07 -8.67 3.26
N ALA A 88 13.82 -8.53 4.35
CA ALA A 88 14.12 -9.54 5.37
C ALA A 88 14.33 -8.83 6.72
N ALA A 89 13.85 -9.30 7.87
CA ALA A 89 13.73 -10.69 8.28
C ALA A 89 12.56 -10.91 9.27
N GLY A 90 11.81 -12.00 9.08
CA GLY A 90 10.83 -12.52 10.05
C GLY A 90 9.43 -12.77 9.50
N THR A 91 9.09 -12.17 8.36
CA THR A 91 7.80 -12.34 7.68
C THR A 91 7.98 -13.16 6.41
N THR A 92 7.05 -14.08 6.16
CA THR A 92 7.00 -14.94 4.97
C THR A 92 6.71 -14.18 3.67
N ASN A 93 6.48 -12.88 3.77
CA ASN A 93 6.10 -11.98 2.69
C ASN A 93 7.07 -10.80 2.74
N ASP A 94 7.62 -10.41 1.61
CA ASP A 94 8.47 -9.22 1.47
C ASP A 94 7.89 -8.03 2.25
N GLY A 95 8.73 -7.15 2.81
CA GLY A 95 8.23 -6.05 3.64
C GLY A 95 7.19 -5.20 2.90
N VAL A 96 6.12 -4.87 3.61
CA VAL A 96 4.95 -4.17 3.10
C VAL A 96 4.66 -2.88 3.86
N VAL A 97 4.11 -1.92 3.13
CA VAL A 97 3.54 -0.69 3.67
C VAL A 97 2.09 -0.59 3.22
N ASN A 98 1.17 -0.55 4.17
CA ASN A 98 -0.27 -0.58 3.95
C ASN A 98 -0.86 0.77 4.28
N TYR A 99 -1.59 1.36 3.34
CA TYR A 99 -2.47 2.49 3.58
C TYR A 99 -3.91 1.99 3.58
N THR A 100 -4.61 2.13 4.70
CA THR A 100 -6.02 1.75 4.81
C THR A 100 -6.88 3.00 4.89
N TYR A 101 -7.86 3.10 3.99
CA TYR A 101 -8.94 4.07 4.04
C TYR A 101 -10.15 3.47 4.73
N VAL A 102 -10.71 4.19 5.71
CA VAL A 102 -11.93 3.80 6.40
C VAL A 102 -13.07 4.68 5.88
N ILE A 103 -13.93 4.13 5.01
CA ILE A 103 -15.00 4.91 4.34
C ILE A 103 -15.92 5.59 5.36
N ALA A 104 -16.24 4.91 6.47
CA ALA A 104 -17.12 5.45 7.51
C ALA A 104 -16.59 6.73 8.19
N THR A 105 -15.27 6.93 8.25
CA THR A 105 -14.65 8.08 8.94
C THR A 105 -13.91 9.01 7.98
N GLY A 106 -13.66 8.59 6.74
CA GLY A 106 -12.84 9.31 5.78
C GLY A 106 -11.35 9.38 6.17
N GLN A 107 -10.89 8.50 7.05
CA GLN A 107 -9.52 8.53 7.57
C GLN A 107 -8.60 7.52 6.88
N TRP A 108 -7.34 7.91 6.72
CA TRP A 108 -6.25 7.05 6.29
C TRP A 108 -5.39 6.65 7.48
N THR A 109 -5.10 5.36 7.59
CA THR A 109 -4.11 4.81 8.52
C THR A 109 -2.97 4.17 7.74
N CYS A 110 -1.73 4.25 8.26
CA CYS A 110 -0.60 3.54 7.70
C CYS A 110 -0.12 2.45 8.66
N SER A 111 0.07 1.23 8.17
CA SER A 111 0.75 0.16 8.89
C SER A 111 1.87 -0.49 8.07
N THR A 112 2.88 -1.06 8.72
CA THR A 112 3.99 -1.74 8.05
C THR A 112 4.58 -2.85 8.91
N ASP A 113 5.07 -3.91 8.27
CA ASP A 113 5.85 -4.98 8.91
C ASP A 113 7.37 -4.73 8.82
N VAL A 114 7.79 -3.64 8.17
CA VAL A 114 9.17 -3.18 8.14
C VAL A 114 9.60 -2.78 9.56
N GLU A 115 10.87 -3.05 9.88
CA GLU A 115 11.48 -2.66 11.13
C GLU A 115 11.22 -1.18 11.46
N GLN A 116 10.67 -0.91 12.66
CA GLN A 116 10.28 0.44 13.07
C GLN A 116 11.45 1.44 13.14
N ALA A 117 12.69 0.96 13.22
CA ALA A 117 13.88 1.80 13.08
C ALA A 117 14.07 2.38 11.66
N LEU A 118 13.41 1.79 10.66
CA LEU A 118 13.43 2.18 9.25
C LEU A 118 12.11 2.81 8.80
N ALA A 119 10.99 2.37 9.39
CA ALA A 119 9.68 2.94 9.14
C ALA A 119 9.58 4.38 9.67
N SER A 120 8.72 5.16 9.03
CA SER A 120 8.37 6.52 9.43
C SER A 120 6.88 6.74 9.22
N ASN A 121 6.17 7.37 10.15
CA ASN A 121 4.74 7.71 10.00
C ASN A 121 3.81 6.51 9.67
N CYS A 122 4.18 5.30 10.09
CA CYS A 122 3.40 4.08 9.95
C CYS A 122 3.51 3.26 11.21
N ASP A 123 2.39 2.74 11.67
CA ASP A 123 2.35 1.88 12.85
C ASP A 123 2.83 0.46 12.50
N PRO A 124 3.39 -0.30 13.44
CA PRO A 124 3.68 -1.71 13.20
C PRO A 124 2.38 -2.46 12.94
N VAL A 125 2.36 -3.36 11.95
CA VAL A 125 1.26 -4.33 11.84
C VAL A 125 1.24 -5.16 13.13
N SER A 126 0.10 -5.19 13.83
CA SER A 126 -0.06 -6.07 14.98
C SER A 126 -0.13 -7.51 14.47
N PRO A 127 0.61 -8.47 15.08
CA PRO A 127 0.38 -9.89 14.87
C PRO A 127 -1.01 -10.32 15.40
#